data_AF-X1IHG7-F1
#
_entry.id   AF-X1IHG7-F1
#
_cell.length_a   1.000
_cell.length_b   1.000
_cell.length_c   1.000
_cell.angle_alpha   90.00
_cell.angle_beta   90.00
_cell.angle_gamma   90.00
#
_symmetry.space_group_name_H-M   'P 1'
#
loop_
_entity.id
_entity.type
_entity.pdbx_description
1 polymer ?
#
loop_
_entity_poly.entity_id
_entity_poly.type
_entity_poly.pdbx_seq_one_letter_code
_entity_poly.pdbx_strand_id
1 'polypeptide(L)'
;MGFLFGEPKLNREEFNQCLKYLEEHYKLTTFQEKEADIYNESLTQYMPSLTTDSHSAKEMLKVAERFKKAAHLLLQRSKQLVSVPETAGALHFAWQIVFSDYIAWVDAQYAVYAAIAEGKPPICRACSKSFSPARGISSKGFKRRKETVKAA
;
A
#
# COMPACT_ATOMS: atom_id res chain seq x y z
N MET A 1 41.02 -21.98 -22.62
CA MET A 1 39.87 -21.05 -22.71
C MET A 1 39.88 -20.19 -21.47
N GLY A 2 40.39 -18.96 -21.57
CA GLY A 2 40.53 -18.05 -20.43
C GLY A 2 39.21 -17.33 -20.15
N PHE A 3 38.76 -17.37 -18.90
CA PHE A 3 37.62 -16.60 -18.42
C PHE A 3 37.95 -15.11 -18.44
N LEU A 4 37.25 -14.36 -19.30
CA LEU A 4 37.28 -12.89 -19.40
C LEU A 4 36.44 -12.28 -18.27
N PHE A 5 36.89 -12.37 -17.02
CA PHE A 5 36.35 -11.54 -15.93
C PHE A 5 37.12 -10.22 -15.87
N GLY A 6 37.02 -9.42 -16.94
CA GLY A 6 37.30 -7.99 -16.82
C GLY A 6 36.05 -7.33 -16.29
N GLU A 7 36.12 -6.66 -15.13
CA GLU A 7 35.02 -5.80 -14.69
C GLU A 7 34.67 -4.84 -15.84
N PRO A 8 33.39 -4.73 -16.22
CA PRO A 8 32.98 -3.78 -17.23
C PRO A 8 33.35 -2.37 -16.74
N LYS A 9 34.39 -1.80 -17.35
CA LYS A 9 34.80 -0.42 -17.07
C LYS A 9 33.79 0.51 -17.71
N LEU A 10 32.85 1.00 -16.89
CA LEU A 10 31.97 2.09 -17.26
C LEU A 10 32.81 3.27 -17.73
N ASN A 11 32.48 3.83 -18.89
CA ASN A 11 33.09 5.08 -19.31
C ASN A 11 32.59 6.22 -18.41
N ARG A 12 33.35 7.32 -18.35
CA ARG A 12 33.05 8.45 -17.46
C ARG A 12 31.65 9.05 -17.69
N GLU A 13 31.19 9.08 -18.93
CA GLU A 13 29.89 9.65 -19.28
C GLU A 13 28.75 8.78 -18.77
N GLU A 14 28.82 7.46 -19.01
CA GLU A 14 27.84 6.49 -18.53
C GLU A 14 27.79 6.44 -17.01
N PHE A 15 28.96 6.53 -16.35
CA PHE A 15 29.02 6.66 -14.90
C PHE A 15 28.29 7.90 -14.39
N ASN A 16 28.50 9.06 -15.00
CA ASN A 16 27.81 10.30 -14.63
C ASN A 16 26.29 10.20 -14.87
N GLN A 17 25.86 9.53 -15.94
CA GLN A 17 24.44 9.30 -16.22
C GLN A 17 23.82 8.37 -15.17
N CYS A 18 24.52 7.32 -14.75
CA CYS A 18 24.09 6.43 -13.66
C CYS A 18 23.96 7.17 -12.33
N LEU A 19 24.92 8.05 -12.00
CA LEU A 19 24.82 8.87 -10.79
C LEU A 19 23.61 9.80 -10.81
N LYS A 20 23.35 10.49 -11.93
CA LYS A 20 22.16 11.34 -12.07
C LYS A 20 20.87 10.54 -11.93
N TYR A 21 20.80 9.38 -12.58
CA TYR A 21 19.65 8.48 -12.45
C TYR A 21 19.44 8.04 -11.00
N LEU A 22 20.52 7.64 -10.31
CA LEU A 22 20.46 7.20 -8.92
C LEU A 22 20.00 8.33 -8.00
N GLU A 23 20.49 9.56 -8.18
CA GLU A 23 20.07 10.72 -7.41
C GLU A 23 18.56 11.00 -7.57
N GLU A 24 18.06 10.99 -8.81
CA GLU A 24 16.63 11.15 -9.07
C GLU A 24 15.80 10.01 -8.47
N HIS A 25 16.31 8.78 -8.56
CA HIS A 25 15.65 7.64 -7.93
C HIS A 25 15.57 7.78 -6.41
N TYR A 26 16.64 8.24 -5.74
CA TYR A 26 16.64 8.51 -4.30
C TYR A 26 15.63 9.57 -3.89
N LYS A 27 15.40 10.60 -4.72
CA LYS A 27 14.35 11.60 -4.46
C LYS A 27 12.97 10.95 -4.46
N LEU A 28 12.73 9.98 -5.34
CA LEU A 28 11.48 9.23 -5.41
C LEU A 28 11.28 8.32 -4.19
N THR A 29 12.30 7.55 -3.79
CA THR A 29 12.20 6.66 -2.63
C THR A 29 12.02 7.47 -1.34
N THR A 30 12.77 8.56 -1.16
CA THR A 30 12.62 9.46 0.00
C THR A 30 11.20 10.06 0.07
N PHE A 31 10.62 10.41 -1.07
CA PHE A 31 9.24 10.89 -1.13
C PHE A 31 8.24 9.79 -0.71
N GLN A 32 8.43 8.57 -1.20
CA GLN A 32 7.59 7.42 -0.86
C GLN A 32 7.67 7.07 0.63
N GLU A 33 8.88 7.05 1.21
CA GLU A 33 9.11 6.79 2.63
C GLU A 33 8.37 7.81 3.50
N LYS A 34 8.53 9.11 3.24
CA LYS A 34 7.85 10.17 4.00
C LYS A 34 6.32 10.05 3.99
N GLU A 35 5.75 9.73 2.84
CA GLU A 35 4.29 9.55 2.74
C GLU A 35 3.84 8.23 3.41
N ALA A 36 4.67 7.19 3.38
CA ALA A 36 4.41 5.95 4.10
C ALA A 36 4.48 6.13 5.62
N ASP A 37 5.42 6.93 6.14
CA ASP A 37 5.53 7.25 7.56
C ASP A 37 4.26 7.94 8.07
N ILE A 38 3.78 8.97 7.36
CA ILE A 38 2.53 9.67 7.71
C ILE A 38 1.33 8.71 7.72
N TYR A 39 1.28 7.80 6.75
CA TYR A 39 0.24 6.77 6.68
C TYR A 39 0.33 5.79 7.87
N ASN A 40 1.54 5.33 8.20
CA ASN A 40 1.79 4.38 9.29
C ASN A 40 1.53 4.97 10.68
N GLU A 41 1.91 6.24 10.89
CA GLU A 41 1.56 6.99 12.09
C GLU A 41 0.03 7.10 12.25
N SER A 42 -0.66 7.43 11.17
CA SER A 42 -2.12 7.51 11.15
C SER A 42 -2.79 6.16 11.39
N LEU A 43 -2.23 5.06 10.86
CA LEU A 43 -2.69 3.70 11.18
C LEU A 43 -2.58 3.45 12.69
N THR A 44 -1.45 3.76 13.29
CA THR A 44 -1.25 3.57 14.74
C THR A 44 -2.27 4.36 15.55
N GLN A 45 -2.60 5.57 15.10
CA GLN A 45 -3.55 6.45 15.77
C GLN A 45 -5.01 6.02 15.61
N TYR A 46 -5.47 5.73 14.39
CA TYR A 46 -6.90 5.58 14.08
C TYR A 46 -7.36 4.13 13.91
N MET A 47 -6.45 3.19 13.60
CA MET A 47 -6.83 1.79 13.35
C MET A 47 -7.56 1.12 14.55
N PRO A 48 -7.17 1.34 15.82
CA PRO A 48 -7.84 0.70 16.96
C PRO A 48 -9.33 1.02 17.09
N SER A 49 -9.73 2.22 16.69
CA SER A 49 -11.11 2.74 16.78
C SER A 49 -11.82 2.80 15.42
N LEU A 50 -11.18 2.36 14.35
CA LEU A 50 -11.63 2.54 12.97
C LEU A 50 -13.06 2.05 12.69
N THR A 51 -13.48 0.95 13.32
CA THR A 51 -14.80 0.33 13.09
C THR A 51 -15.85 0.78 14.10
N THR A 52 -15.44 1.39 15.20
CA THR A 52 -16.33 1.79 16.31
C THR A 52 -16.57 3.28 16.38
N ASP A 53 -15.65 4.09 15.85
CA ASP A 53 -15.72 5.54 15.84
C ASP A 53 -15.74 6.08 14.40
N SER A 54 -16.82 6.80 14.06
CA SER A 54 -16.98 7.42 12.74
C SER A 54 -15.94 8.49 12.46
N HIS A 55 -15.44 9.19 13.49
CA HIS A 55 -14.41 10.21 13.30
C HIS A 55 -13.09 9.56 12.85
N SER A 56 -12.63 8.54 13.57
CA SER A 56 -11.45 7.74 13.21
C SER A 56 -11.55 7.18 11.78
N ALA A 57 -12.71 6.65 11.39
CA ALA A 57 -12.95 6.16 10.02
C ALA A 57 -12.78 7.25 8.95
N LYS A 58 -13.31 8.45 9.20
CA LYS A 58 -13.21 9.58 8.26
C LYS A 58 -11.79 10.13 8.16
N GLU A 59 -11.07 10.23 9.28
CA GLU A 59 -9.68 10.68 9.25
C GLU A 59 -8.78 9.67 8.55
N MET A 60 -8.95 8.37 8.82
CA MET A 60 -8.19 7.33 8.11
C MET A 60 -8.47 7.34 6.60
N LEU A 61 -9.73 7.58 6.18
CA LEU A 61 -10.08 7.72 4.77
C LEU A 61 -9.35 8.89 4.11
N LYS A 62 -9.28 10.07 4.76
CA LYS A 62 -8.55 11.23 4.24
C LYS A 62 -7.07 10.94 4.07
N VAL A 63 -6.45 10.29 5.06
CA VAL A 63 -5.03 9.91 5.01
C VAL A 63 -4.80 8.91 3.88
N ALA A 64 -5.66 7.89 3.75
CA ALA A 64 -5.58 6.92 2.66
C ALA A 64 -5.76 7.57 1.29
N GLU A 65 -6.63 8.58 1.15
CA GLU A 65 -6.81 9.33 -0.09
C GLU A 65 -5.54 10.10 -0.47
N ARG A 66 -4.93 10.81 0.50
CA ARG A 66 -3.64 11.49 0.30
C ARG A 66 -2.58 10.49 -0.14
N PHE A 67 -2.46 9.38 0.57
CA PHE A 67 -1.45 8.37 0.30
C PHE A 67 -1.64 7.73 -1.08
N LYS A 68 -2.88 7.46 -1.48
CA LYS A 68 -3.23 7.05 -2.85
C LYS A 68 -2.76 8.06 -3.90
N LYS A 69 -3.03 9.35 -3.71
CA LYS A 69 -2.57 10.41 -4.63
C LYS A 69 -1.04 10.44 -4.71
N ALA A 70 -0.36 10.31 -3.58
CA ALA A 70 1.10 10.27 -3.52
C ALA A 70 1.67 9.05 -4.27
N ALA A 71 1.12 7.86 -4.08
CA ALA A 71 1.54 6.64 -4.79
C ALA A 71 1.38 6.77 -6.32
N HIS A 72 0.27 7.36 -6.79
CA HIS A 72 0.07 7.62 -8.21
C HIS A 72 1.08 8.64 -8.76
N LEU A 73 1.37 9.70 -8.01
CA LEU A 73 2.36 10.70 -8.38
C LEU A 73 3.78 10.11 -8.44
N LEU A 74 4.11 9.18 -7.54
CA LEU A 74 5.38 8.45 -7.54
C LEU A 74 5.60 7.70 -8.86
N LEU A 75 4.62 6.90 -9.30
CA LEU A 75 4.70 6.19 -10.59
C LEU A 75 4.73 7.16 -11.78
N GLN A 76 4.00 8.27 -11.70
CA GLN A 76 4.04 9.29 -12.75
C GLN A 76 5.46 9.88 -12.88
N ARG A 77 6.07 10.28 -11.75
CA ARG A 77 7.41 10.86 -11.73
C ARG A 77 8.48 9.84 -12.13
N SER A 78 8.34 8.58 -11.73
CA SER A 78 9.30 7.53 -12.12
C SER A 78 9.34 7.29 -13.63
N LYS A 79 8.20 7.43 -14.33
CA LYS A 79 8.09 7.33 -15.80
C LYS A 79 8.65 8.55 -16.54
N GLN A 80 8.78 9.69 -15.86
CA GLN A 80 9.29 10.94 -16.43
C GLN A 80 10.80 11.11 -16.28
N LEU A 81 11.51 10.11 -15.72
CA LEU A 81 12.96 10.12 -15.63
C LEU A 81 13.58 10.16 -17.03
N VAL A 82 14.12 11.32 -17.39
CA VAL A 82 14.51 11.72 -18.77
C VAL A 82 15.63 10.86 -19.36
N SER A 83 16.46 10.24 -18.51
CA SER A 83 17.58 9.42 -18.95
C SER A 83 17.75 8.22 -18.02
N VAL A 84 17.31 7.05 -18.48
CA VAL A 84 17.63 5.77 -17.86
C VAL A 84 18.85 5.21 -18.60
N PRO A 85 20.05 5.18 -17.98
CA PRO A 85 21.22 4.56 -18.57
C PRO A 85 20.96 3.07 -18.84
N GLU A 86 21.53 2.53 -19.90
CA GLU A 86 21.37 1.10 -20.26
C GLU A 86 21.77 0.18 -19.10
N THR A 87 22.89 0.47 -18.45
CA THR A 87 23.37 -0.25 -17.26
C THR A 87 22.38 -0.24 -16.08
N ALA A 88 21.53 0.80 -15.97
CA ALA A 88 20.51 0.89 -14.93
C ALA A 88 19.13 0.36 -15.37
N GLY A 89 18.99 -0.08 -16.62
CA GLY A 89 17.70 -0.44 -17.21
C GLY A 89 16.97 -1.56 -16.47
N ALA A 90 17.68 -2.61 -16.06
CA ALA A 90 17.10 -3.71 -15.29
C ALA A 90 16.55 -3.24 -13.93
N LEU A 91 17.32 -2.40 -13.23
CA LEU A 91 16.92 -1.82 -11.94
C LEU A 91 15.71 -0.90 -12.13
N HIS A 92 15.72 -0.06 -13.17
CA HIS A 92 14.59 0.81 -13.49
C HIS A 92 13.31 0.01 -13.72
N PHE A 93 13.37 -1.05 -14.53
CA PHE A 93 12.23 -1.90 -14.79
C PHE A 93 11.70 -2.58 -13.53
N ALA A 94 12.58 -3.08 -12.66
CA ALA A 94 12.19 -3.66 -11.38
C ALA A 94 11.43 -2.64 -10.51
N TRP A 95 11.90 -1.39 -10.44
CA TRP A 95 11.21 -0.35 -9.69
C TRP A 95 9.86 0.05 -10.28
N GLN A 96 9.71 0.02 -11.61
CA GLN A 96 8.39 0.25 -12.24
C GLN A 96 7.37 -0.82 -11.82
N ILE A 97 7.79 -2.09 -11.73
CA ILE A 97 6.93 -3.18 -11.22
C ILE A 97 6.57 -2.91 -9.76
N VAL A 98 7.56 -2.63 -8.91
CA VAL A 98 7.34 -2.35 -7.48
C VAL A 98 6.36 -1.20 -7.29
N PHE A 99 6.50 -0.08 -8.01
CA PHE A 99 5.58 1.04 -7.91
C PHE A 99 4.16 0.71 -8.43
N SER A 100 4.05 -0.14 -9.44
CA SER A 100 2.75 -0.63 -9.93
C SER A 100 2.04 -1.48 -8.87
N ASP A 101 2.74 -2.45 -8.28
CA ASP A 101 2.19 -3.31 -7.22
C ASP A 101 1.84 -2.50 -5.97
N TYR A 102 2.68 -1.51 -5.65
CA TYR A 102 2.44 -0.58 -4.55
C TYR A 102 1.13 0.20 -4.72
N ILE A 103 0.86 0.73 -5.92
CA ILE A 103 -0.41 1.43 -6.21
C ILE A 103 -1.60 0.48 -6.03
N ALA A 104 -1.51 -0.74 -6.55
CA ALA A 104 -2.58 -1.72 -6.42
C ALA A 104 -2.91 -2.01 -4.95
N TRP A 105 -1.88 -2.13 -4.11
CA TRP A 105 -2.05 -2.28 -2.66
C TRP A 105 -2.69 -1.03 -2.03
N VAL A 106 -2.19 0.19 -2.32
CA VAL A 106 -2.75 1.43 -1.76
C VAL A 106 -4.21 1.63 -2.18
N ASP A 107 -4.56 1.31 -3.43
CA ASP A 107 -5.94 1.38 -3.92
C ASP A 107 -6.87 0.42 -3.17
N ALA A 108 -6.40 -0.80 -2.89
CA ALA A 108 -7.15 -1.76 -2.10
C ALA A 108 -7.39 -1.25 -0.67
N GLN A 109 -6.36 -0.67 -0.03
CA GLN A 109 -6.50 -0.09 1.31
C GLN A 109 -7.50 1.07 1.32
N TYR A 110 -7.41 1.99 0.35
CA TYR A 110 -8.36 3.09 0.21
C TYR A 110 -9.80 2.57 0.09
N ALA A 111 -10.03 1.54 -0.74
CA ALA A 111 -11.36 0.96 -0.92
C ALA A 111 -11.93 0.35 0.38
N VAL A 112 -11.07 -0.27 1.19
CA VAL A 112 -11.43 -0.79 2.52
C VAL A 112 -11.87 0.33 3.45
N TYR A 113 -11.08 1.40 3.56
CA TYR A 113 -11.41 2.52 4.43
C TYR A 113 -12.64 3.30 3.96
N ALA A 114 -12.84 3.43 2.65
CA ALA A 114 -14.04 4.04 2.09
C ALA A 114 -15.30 3.25 2.48
N ALA A 115 -15.24 1.91 2.37
CA ALA A 115 -16.35 1.06 2.80
C ALA A 115 -16.64 1.21 4.30
N ILE A 116 -15.61 1.18 5.15
CA ILE A 116 -15.77 1.33 6.59
C ILE A 116 -16.35 2.70 6.96
N ALA A 117 -15.87 3.78 6.34
CA ALA A 117 -16.39 5.13 6.57
C ALA A 117 -17.86 5.29 6.15
N GLU A 118 -18.32 4.51 5.17
CA GLU A 118 -19.73 4.40 4.77
C GLU A 118 -20.56 3.45 5.67
N GLY A 119 -19.95 2.84 6.69
CA GLY A 119 -20.58 1.85 7.56
C GLY A 119 -20.81 0.49 6.89
N LYS A 120 -20.18 0.24 5.75
CA LYS A 120 -20.25 -1.03 5.02
C LYS A 120 -19.13 -1.95 5.50
N PRO A 121 -19.37 -3.28 5.58
CA PRO A 121 -18.29 -4.22 5.81
C PRO A 121 -17.26 -4.10 4.67
N PRO A 122 -15.95 -4.23 4.95
CA PRO A 122 -14.94 -4.25 3.90
C PRO A 122 -15.10 -5.55 3.10
N ILE A 123 -15.74 -5.47 1.94
CA ILE A 123 -16.02 -6.64 1.11
C ILE A 123 -14.87 -6.85 0.14
N CYS A 124 -14.17 -7.98 0.29
CA CYS A 124 -13.39 -8.56 -0.81
C CYS A 124 -14.36 -9.00 -1.92
N ARG A 125 -14.26 -8.42 -3.13
CA ARG A 125 -15.13 -8.76 -4.29
C ARG A 125 -15.08 -10.24 -4.70
N ALA A 126 -13.98 -10.95 -4.40
CA ALA A 126 -13.91 -12.40 -4.59
C ALA A 126 -14.64 -13.17 -3.47
N CYS A 127 -14.63 -12.62 -2.26
CA CYS A 127 -15.19 -13.22 -1.05
C CYS A 127 -16.69 -12.96 -0.90
N SER A 128 -17.26 -11.96 -1.60
CA SER A 128 -18.72 -11.75 -1.65
C SER A 128 -19.46 -12.88 -2.36
N LYS A 129 -18.79 -13.66 -3.20
CA LYS A 129 -19.38 -14.85 -3.83
C LYS A 129 -19.44 -16.05 -2.86
N SER A 130 -18.50 -16.15 -1.91
CA SER A 130 -18.48 -17.19 -0.88
C SER A 130 -19.28 -16.82 0.37
N PHE A 131 -19.42 -15.52 0.67
CA PHE A 131 -20.38 -14.99 1.64
C PHE A 131 -21.74 -14.70 0.98
N SER A 132 -22.34 -15.72 0.36
CA SER A 132 -23.80 -15.72 0.33
C SER A 132 -24.26 -15.89 1.78
N PRO A 133 -25.16 -15.03 2.31
CA PRO A 133 -25.76 -15.32 3.59
C PRO A 133 -26.45 -16.67 3.43
N ALA A 134 -25.97 -17.69 4.16
CA ALA A 134 -26.74 -18.91 4.32
C ALA A 134 -28.11 -18.46 4.83
N ARG A 135 -29.12 -18.58 3.98
CA ARG A 135 -30.52 -18.37 4.36
C ARG A 135 -30.79 -19.34 5.51
N GLY A 136 -30.92 -18.81 6.72
CA GLY A 136 -31.41 -19.56 7.87
C GLY A 136 -30.45 -19.69 9.05
N ILE A 137 -30.16 -18.57 9.73
CA ILE A 137 -30.03 -18.63 11.18
C ILE A 137 -31.17 -17.80 11.76
N SER A 138 -32.25 -18.51 12.08
CA SER A 138 -33.39 -18.00 12.83
C SER A 138 -32.91 -17.34 14.13
N SER A 139 -33.41 -16.14 14.39
CA SER A 139 -33.14 -15.27 15.54
C SER A 139 -33.59 -15.81 16.92
N LYS A 140 -33.73 -17.12 17.09
CA LYS A 140 -34.23 -17.75 18.33
C LYS A 140 -33.15 -18.24 19.32
N GLY A 141 -31.86 -18.03 19.04
CA GLY A 141 -30.76 -18.50 19.92
C GLY A 141 -30.24 -17.52 20.98
N PHE A 142 -30.57 -16.23 20.90
CA PHE A 142 -29.96 -15.19 21.75
C PHE A 142 -30.70 -14.98 23.08
N LYS A 143 -31.05 -16.05 23.80
CA LYS A 143 -31.50 -15.98 25.20
C LYS A 143 -31.07 -17.24 25.94
N ARG A 144 -29.94 -17.17 26.65
CA ARG A 144 -29.64 -17.76 27.99
C ARG A 144 -28.14 -17.91 28.16
N ARG A 145 -27.48 -16.87 28.67
CA ARG A 145 -26.27 -16.96 29.53
C ARG A 145 -26.20 -15.68 30.38
N LYS A 146 -27.23 -15.48 31.19
CA LYS A 146 -27.13 -14.79 32.48
C LYS A 146 -27.72 -15.78 33.47
N GLU A 147 -27.04 -15.97 34.59
CA GLU A 147 -27.29 -16.96 35.67
C GLU A 147 -26.43 -18.22 35.58
N THR A 148 -25.21 -18.12 36.12
CA THR A 148 -24.66 -19.00 37.19
C THR A 148 -23.21 -18.61 37.47
N VAL A 149 -23.02 -17.54 38.25
CA VAL A 149 -21.85 -17.39 39.14
C VAL A 149 -22.35 -16.79 40.44
N LYS A 150 -22.95 -17.64 41.28
CA LYS A 150 -23.02 -17.49 42.73
C LYS A 150 -23.03 -18.90 43.33
N ALA A 151 -22.22 -19.06 44.38
CA ALA A 151 -22.07 -20.23 45.25
C ALA A 151 -21.21 -21.39 44.73
N ALA A 152 -19.93 -21.35 45.07
CA ALA A 152 -19.23 -22.43 45.77
C ALA A 152 -18.33 -21.79 46.83
#